data_AF-A0A933G8E1-F1
#
_entry.id   AF-A0A933G8E1-F1
#
_cell.length_a   1.000
_cell.length_b   1.000
_cell.length_c   1.000
_cell.angle_alpha   90.00
_cell.angle_beta   90.00
_cell.angle_gamma   90.00
#
_symmetry.space_group_name_H-M   'P 1'
#
loop_
_entity.id
_entity.type
_entity.pdbx_description
1 polymer ?
#
loop_
_entity_poly.entity_id
_entity_poly.type
_entity_poly.pdbx_seq_one_letter_code
_entity_poly.pdbx_strand_id
1 'polypeptide(L)'
;MSQWHQQFAEQMESLFAQSSTGFERFADEVIEPVFESVSAFLARWHYEASCPPSETPRRVYRFGLTEDGYLLIWFRLSGLDTVECEYEYSLPHVGRVNGVRTTGSLRAAESEWVESCFQMALNNFVSKFIDAGQRRHAEQPALV
;
A
#
# COMPACT_ATOMS: atom_id res chain seq x y z
N MET A 1 -31.34 -14.64 21.48
CA MET A 1 -29.89 -14.57 21.82
C MET A 1 -29.75 -14.43 23.32
N SER A 2 -28.75 -15.04 23.95
CA SER A 2 -28.57 -14.87 25.40
C SER A 2 -27.98 -13.50 25.73
N GLN A 3 -28.20 -13.03 26.96
CA GLN A 3 -27.67 -11.76 27.47
C GLN A 3 -26.15 -11.64 27.32
N TRP A 4 -25.43 -12.76 27.50
CA TRP A 4 -23.98 -12.81 27.30
C TRP A 4 -23.57 -12.50 25.85
N HIS A 5 -24.28 -13.03 24.85
CA HIS A 5 -23.96 -12.76 23.43
C HIS A 5 -24.11 -11.27 23.09
N GLN A 6 -25.13 -10.62 23.65
CA GLN A 6 -25.37 -9.20 23.41
C GLN A 6 -24.27 -8.34 24.05
N GLN A 7 -23.92 -8.61 25.31
CA GLN A 7 -22.84 -7.88 25.99
C GLN A 7 -21.48 -8.08 25.31
N PHE A 8 -21.18 -9.31 24.87
CA PHE A 8 -19.95 -9.59 24.16
C PHE A 8 -19.89 -8.86 22.81
N ALA A 9 -21.00 -8.81 22.07
CA ALA A 9 -21.09 -8.06 20.81
C ALA A 9 -20.83 -6.56 21.03
N GLU A 10 -21.48 -5.95 22.03
CA GLU A 10 -21.29 -4.54 22.39
C GLU A 10 -19.82 -4.23 22.76
N GLN A 11 -19.16 -5.14 23.49
CA GLN A 11 -17.75 -5.01 23.83
C GLN A 11 -16.84 -5.10 22.60
N MET A 12 -17.11 -6.05 21.71
CA MET A 12 -16.34 -6.23 20.48
C MET A 12 -16.51 -5.04 19.53
N GLU A 13 -17.73 -4.52 19.38
CA GLU A 13 -18.00 -3.30 18.59
C GLU A 13 -17.23 -2.10 19.14
N SER A 14 -17.20 -1.92 20.46
CA SER A 14 -16.42 -0.86 21.10
C SER A 14 -14.92 -1.02 20.84
N LEU A 15 -14.38 -2.24 20.92
CA LEU A 15 -12.97 -2.52 20.64
C LEU A 15 -12.62 -2.26 19.17
N PHE A 16 -13.47 -2.67 18.24
CA PHE A 16 -13.28 -2.39 16.81
C PHE A 16 -13.33 -0.90 16.51
N ALA A 17 -14.28 -0.15 17.10
CA ALA A 17 -14.37 1.29 16.93
C ALA A 17 -13.09 1.99 17.41
N GLN A 18 -12.59 1.62 18.60
CA GLN A 18 -11.34 2.17 19.15
C GLN A 18 -10.13 1.85 18.26
N SER A 19 -10.04 0.61 17.77
CA SER A 19 -8.94 0.17 16.91
C SER A 19 -8.95 0.89 15.57
N SER A 20 -10.13 1.08 14.97
CA SER A 20 -10.29 1.86 13.74
C SER A 20 -9.90 3.32 13.94
N THR A 21 -10.30 3.96 15.05
CA THR A 21 -9.83 5.32 15.37
C THR A 21 -8.32 5.37 15.57
N GLY A 22 -7.72 4.35 16.18
CA GLY A 22 -6.27 4.22 16.31
C GLY A 22 -5.57 4.10 14.96
N PHE A 23 -6.14 3.31 14.04
CA PHE A 23 -5.62 3.18 12.68
C PHE A 23 -5.71 4.49 11.89
N GLU A 24 -6.83 5.20 11.95
CA GLU A 24 -6.97 6.49 11.25
C GLU A 24 -5.96 7.51 11.78
N ARG A 25 -5.75 7.57 13.10
CA ARG A 25 -4.70 8.41 13.67
C ARG A 25 -3.30 8.01 13.17
N PHE A 26 -2.99 6.72 13.17
CA PHE A 26 -1.72 6.21 12.64
C PHE A 26 -1.55 6.56 11.16
N ALA A 27 -2.62 6.45 10.37
CA ALA A 27 -2.60 6.83 8.96
C ALA A 27 -2.28 8.31 8.78
N ASP A 28 -2.96 9.19 9.51
CA ASP A 28 -2.79 10.63 9.37
C ASP A 28 -1.44 11.12 9.96
N GLU A 29 -0.98 10.54 11.06
CA GLU A 29 0.24 10.99 11.79
C GLU A 29 1.53 10.32 11.30
N VAL A 30 1.45 9.13 10.72
CA VAL A 30 2.64 8.34 10.34
C VAL A 30 2.64 7.99 8.85
N ILE A 31 1.54 7.46 8.31
CA ILE A 31 1.53 7.02 6.91
C ILE A 31 1.54 8.21 5.95
N GLU A 32 0.69 9.21 6.19
CA GLU A 32 0.54 10.37 5.31
C GLU A 32 1.84 11.18 5.17
N PRO A 33 2.57 11.51 6.26
CA PRO A 33 3.84 12.22 6.14
C PRO A 33 4.91 11.44 5.37
N VAL A 34 4.97 10.12 5.55
CA VAL A 34 5.88 9.26 4.79
C VAL A 34 5.48 9.24 3.31
N PHE A 35 4.18 9.12 3.00
CA PHE A 35 3.67 9.19 1.64
C PHE A 35 4.00 10.53 0.97
N GLU A 36 3.80 11.66 1.65
CA GLU A 36 4.13 12.99 1.13
C GLU A 36 5.63 13.13 0.83
N SER A 37 6.48 12.67 1.75
CA SER A 37 7.94 12.66 1.57
C SER A 37 8.36 11.83 0.36
N VAL A 38 7.85 10.60 0.25
CA VAL A 38 8.13 9.69 -0.88
C VAL A 38 7.61 10.28 -2.18
N SER A 39 6.41 10.87 -2.17
CA SER A 39 5.79 11.51 -3.34
C SER A 39 6.62 12.69 -3.83
N ALA A 40 7.06 13.57 -2.92
CA ALA A 40 7.93 14.69 -3.25
C ALA A 40 9.29 14.22 -3.81
N PHE A 41 9.84 13.13 -3.27
CA PHE A 41 11.03 12.51 -3.83
C PHE A 41 10.79 12.00 -5.26
N LEU A 42 9.70 11.26 -5.51
CA LEU A 42 9.41 10.64 -6.80
C LEU A 42 8.93 11.63 -7.87
N ALA A 43 8.39 12.78 -7.50
CA ALA A 43 7.96 13.82 -8.44
C ALA A 43 9.09 14.27 -9.39
N ARG A 44 10.35 14.24 -8.94
CA ARG A 44 11.53 14.56 -9.77
C ARG A 44 11.73 13.58 -10.95
N TRP A 45 11.12 12.40 -10.86
CA TRP A 45 11.13 11.34 -11.87
C TRP A 45 9.79 11.23 -12.59
N HIS A 46 8.95 12.27 -12.53
CA HIS A 46 7.64 12.34 -13.19
C HIS A 46 6.60 11.32 -12.70
N TYR A 47 6.75 10.79 -11.49
CA TYR A 47 5.67 10.04 -10.88
C TYR A 47 4.49 10.95 -10.50
N GLU A 48 3.29 10.48 -10.79
CA GLU A 48 2.04 11.06 -10.32
C GLU A 48 1.55 10.30 -9.09
N ALA A 49 1.71 10.92 -7.93
CA ALA A 49 1.21 10.38 -6.68
C ALA A 49 -0.23 10.83 -6.41
N SER A 50 -1.09 9.93 -5.93
CA SER A 50 -2.43 10.27 -5.47
C SER A 50 -2.91 9.34 -4.36
N CYS A 51 -3.91 9.78 -3.60
CA CYS A 51 -4.58 9.00 -2.57
C CYS A 51 -6.05 8.78 -3.01
N PRO A 52 -6.36 7.69 -3.73
CA PRO A 52 -7.73 7.40 -4.12
C PRO A 52 -8.64 7.24 -2.90
N PRO A 53 -9.93 7.61 -2.99
CA PRO A 53 -10.89 7.37 -1.92
C PRO A 53 -10.90 5.89 -1.52
N SER A 54 -10.82 5.63 -0.22
CA SER A 54 -10.83 4.28 0.34
C SER A 54 -11.77 4.18 1.54
N GLU A 55 -12.30 2.98 1.78
CA GLU A 55 -13.17 2.71 2.92
C GLU A 55 -12.33 2.53 4.20
N THR A 56 -12.68 3.18 5.31
CA THR A 56 -12.10 2.91 6.63
C THR A 56 -12.35 1.45 7.04
N PRO A 57 -11.39 0.74 7.65
CA PRO A 57 -10.04 1.18 8.06
C PRO A 57 -8.96 0.77 7.03
N ARG A 58 -9.08 1.25 5.79
CA ARG A 58 -8.10 1.06 4.72
C ARG A 58 -7.70 2.41 4.12
N ARG A 59 -6.41 2.58 3.85
CA ARG A 59 -5.85 3.67 3.04
C ARG A 59 -5.19 3.11 1.79
N VAL A 60 -5.30 3.82 0.68
CA VAL A 60 -4.74 3.42 -0.62
C VAL A 60 -3.91 4.56 -1.17
N TYR A 61 -2.69 4.27 -1.60
CA TYR A 61 -1.74 5.21 -2.17
C TYR A 61 -1.35 4.73 -3.55
N ARG A 62 -1.42 5.63 -4.54
CA ARG A 62 -1.09 5.36 -5.94
C ARG A 62 0.15 6.13 -6.35
N PHE A 63 1.04 5.47 -7.06
CA PHE A 63 2.14 6.08 -7.82
C PHE A 63 2.02 5.65 -9.28
N GLY A 64 1.67 6.59 -10.17
CA GLY A 64 1.65 6.36 -11.61
C GLY A 64 2.94 6.84 -12.26
N LEU A 65 3.49 6.06 -13.19
CA LEU A 65 4.64 6.46 -14.01
C LEU A 65 4.25 6.61 -15.49
N THR A 66 3.34 5.77 -15.96
CA THR A 66 2.74 5.85 -17.31
C THR A 66 1.25 5.51 -17.22
N GLU A 67 0.53 5.60 -18.34
CA GLU A 67 -0.90 5.25 -18.41
C GLU A 67 -1.16 3.80 -17.92
N ASP A 68 -0.33 2.85 -18.35
CA ASP A 68 -0.44 1.43 -17.98
C ASP A 68 0.51 0.99 -16.85
N GLY A 69 1.37 1.90 -16.39
CA GLY A 69 2.42 1.66 -15.42
C GLY A 69 2.12 2.34 -14.10
N TYR A 70 1.64 1.58 -13.12
CA TYR A 70 1.31 2.11 -11.80
C TYR A 70 1.64 1.14 -10.68
N LEU A 71 1.79 1.69 -9.48
CA LEU A 71 1.91 1.00 -8.21
C LEU A 71 0.77 1.47 -7.28
N LEU A 72 0.08 0.52 -6.67
CA LEU A 72 -0.90 0.77 -5.61
C LEU A 72 -0.42 0.09 -4.33
N ILE A 73 -0.39 0.84 -3.25
CA ILE A 73 -0.02 0.36 -1.91
C ILE A 73 -1.22 0.61 -1.01
N TRP A 74 -1.60 -0.38 -0.22
CA TRP A 74 -2.67 -0.24 0.75
C TRP A 74 -2.25 -0.66 2.14
N PHE A 75 -2.67 0.17 3.09
CA PHE A 75 -2.59 -0.12 4.51
C PHE A 75 -3.98 -0.41 5.02
N ARG A 76 -4.15 -1.45 5.83
CA ARG A 76 -5.43 -1.77 6.45
C ARG A 76 -5.26 -2.27 7.87
N LEU A 77 -6.22 -1.98 8.72
CA LEU A 77 -6.36 -2.67 9.99
C LEU A 77 -6.80 -4.13 9.73
N SER A 78 -6.14 -5.06 10.42
CA SER A 78 -6.45 -6.49 10.44
C SER A 78 -6.54 -6.93 11.90
N GLY A 79 -7.72 -7.41 12.30
CA GLY A 79 -8.01 -7.62 13.73
C GLY A 79 -8.06 -6.30 14.50
N LEU A 80 -7.53 -6.30 15.73
CA LEU A 80 -7.64 -5.17 16.66
C LEU A 80 -6.32 -4.37 16.83
N ASP A 81 -5.18 -4.95 16.46
CA ASP A 81 -3.88 -4.32 16.72
C ASP A 81 -2.86 -4.60 15.60
N THR A 82 -3.28 -5.15 14.46
CA THR A 82 -2.37 -5.45 13.35
C THR A 82 -2.66 -4.53 12.18
N VAL A 83 -1.64 -3.87 11.68
CA VAL A 83 -1.68 -3.16 10.40
C VAL A 83 -1.03 -4.04 9.36
N GLU A 84 -1.72 -4.21 8.24
CA GLU A 84 -1.16 -4.87 7.06
C GLU A 84 -0.80 -3.84 6.02
N CYS A 85 0.36 -4.02 5.39
CA CYS A 85 0.72 -3.35 4.15
C CYS A 85 0.81 -4.40 3.04
N GLU A 86 0.12 -4.15 1.94
CA GLU A 86 0.21 -4.95 0.72
C GLU A 86 0.16 -3.99 -0.47
N TYR A 87 0.69 -4.43 -1.60
CA TYR A 87 0.75 -3.62 -2.80
C TYR A 87 0.49 -4.48 -4.03
N GLU A 88 0.10 -3.84 -5.12
CA GLU A 88 0.11 -4.41 -6.46
C GLU A 88 0.71 -3.39 -7.42
N TYR A 89 1.22 -3.86 -8.53
CA TYR A 89 1.60 -2.98 -9.62
C TYR A 89 1.13 -3.52 -10.96
N SER A 90 0.92 -2.61 -11.90
CA SER A 90 0.69 -2.93 -13.30
C SER A 90 1.88 -2.46 -14.11
N LEU A 91 2.34 -3.31 -15.03
CA LEU A 91 3.35 -2.94 -16.02
C LEU A 91 2.75 -3.05 -17.42
N PRO A 92 3.16 -2.17 -18.34
CA PRO A 92 2.76 -2.30 -19.74
C PRO A 92 3.07 -3.71 -20.25
N HIS A 93 2.08 -4.40 -20.83
CA HIS A 93 2.19 -5.72 -21.48
C HIS A 93 2.44 -6.92 -20.56
N VAL A 94 2.70 -6.69 -19.27
CA VAL A 94 2.72 -7.77 -18.25
C VAL A 94 1.37 -7.84 -17.55
N GLY A 95 0.70 -6.70 -17.39
CA GLY A 95 -0.55 -6.59 -16.63
C GLY A 95 -0.29 -6.47 -15.13
N ARG A 96 -1.32 -6.80 -14.34
CA ARG A 96 -1.32 -6.66 -12.87
C ARG A 96 -0.55 -7.80 -12.20
N VAL A 97 0.28 -7.44 -11.22
CA VAL A 97 1.02 -8.36 -10.36
C VAL A 97 0.81 -7.97 -8.90
N ASN A 98 0.44 -8.95 -8.09
CA ASN A 98 0.31 -8.77 -6.64
C ASN A 98 1.68 -8.83 -5.98
N GLY A 99 1.92 -7.90 -5.07
CA GLY A 99 3.12 -7.80 -4.25
C GLY A 99 3.09 -8.69 -3.01
N VAL A 100 4.09 -8.49 -2.17
CA VAL A 100 4.20 -9.15 -0.87
C VAL A 100 3.33 -8.42 0.16
N ARG A 101 2.65 -9.19 1.01
CA ARG A 101 1.98 -8.68 2.21
C ARG A 101 2.93 -8.70 3.40
N THR A 102 2.98 -7.59 4.12
CA THR A 102 3.71 -7.45 5.38
C THR A 102 2.76 -6.99 6.47
N THR A 103 3.07 -7.33 7.72
CA THR A 103 2.24 -6.99 8.88
C THR A 103 3.10 -6.37 9.97
N GLY A 104 2.50 -5.47 10.75
CA GLY A 104 3.09 -4.83 11.92
C GLY A 104 2.04 -4.65 13.01
N SER A 105 2.46 -4.47 14.27
CA SER A 105 1.53 -4.07 15.34
C SER A 105 1.22 -2.57 15.18
N LEU A 106 -0.05 -2.20 15.29
CA LEU A 106 -0.50 -0.80 15.23
C LEU A 106 0.18 0.07 16.30
N ARG A 107 0.55 -0.50 17.45
CA ARG A 107 1.20 0.22 18.55
C ARG A 107 2.71 0.36 18.39
N ALA A 108 3.32 -0.51 17.60
CA ALA A 108 4.78 -0.57 17.42
C ALA A 108 5.21 -0.19 16.00
N ALA A 109 4.27 -0.04 15.08
CA ALA A 109 4.55 0.45 13.75
C ALA A 109 4.97 1.92 13.85
N GLU A 110 6.17 2.21 13.35
CA GLU A 110 6.75 3.53 13.30
C GLU A 110 6.99 3.94 11.84
N SER A 111 7.40 5.18 11.62
CA SER A 111 7.68 5.71 10.28
C SER A 111 8.66 4.84 9.49
N GLU A 112 9.68 4.25 10.15
CA GLU A 112 10.66 3.38 9.49
C GLU A 112 10.03 2.12 8.87
N TRP A 113 9.01 1.54 9.54
CA TRP A 113 8.29 0.37 9.01
C TRP A 113 7.44 0.77 7.79
N VAL A 114 6.77 1.91 7.86
CA VAL A 114 5.97 2.45 6.75
C VAL A 114 6.87 2.79 5.56
N GLU A 115 8.01 3.46 5.80
CA GLU A 115 8.99 3.77 4.76
C GLU A 115 9.51 2.49 4.10
N SER A 116 9.83 1.46 4.89
CA SER A 116 10.25 0.16 4.36
C SER A 116 9.20 -0.47 3.45
N CYS A 117 7.91 -0.29 3.77
CA CYS A 117 6.81 -0.76 2.94
C CYS A 117 6.78 -0.05 1.57
N PHE A 118 6.86 1.29 1.56
CA PHE A 118 6.93 2.08 0.32
C PHE A 118 8.17 1.71 -0.51
N GLN A 119 9.35 1.66 0.13
CA GLN A 119 10.61 1.34 -0.54
C GLN A 119 10.58 -0.05 -1.16
N MET A 120 10.12 -1.07 -0.42
CA MET A 120 10.01 -2.44 -0.94
C MET A 120 9.09 -2.48 -2.17
N ALA A 121 7.93 -1.85 -2.11
CA ALA A 121 6.96 -1.82 -3.20
C ALA A 121 7.54 -1.12 -4.46
N LEU A 122 8.17 0.04 -4.28
CA LEU A 122 8.81 0.81 -5.35
C LEU A 122 10.00 0.08 -5.97
N ASN A 123 10.87 -0.51 -5.16
CA ASN A 123 12.01 -1.28 -5.64
C ASN A 123 11.56 -2.48 -6.48
N ASN A 124 10.53 -3.19 -6.03
CA ASN A 124 9.96 -4.31 -6.77
C ASN A 124 9.31 -3.85 -8.09
N PHE A 125 8.57 -2.74 -8.07
CA PHE A 125 8.01 -2.15 -9.28
C PHE A 125 9.09 -1.78 -10.31
N VAL A 126 10.11 -1.03 -9.91
CA VAL A 126 11.20 -0.58 -10.78
C VAL A 126 11.99 -1.77 -11.33
N SER A 127 12.36 -2.73 -10.47
CA SER A 127 13.07 -3.94 -10.90
C SER A 127 12.29 -4.68 -11.99
N LYS A 128 10.97 -4.83 -11.84
CA LYS A 128 10.14 -5.53 -12.82
C LYS A 128 9.90 -4.71 -14.08
N PHE A 129 9.86 -3.38 -13.97
CA PHE A 129 9.80 -2.50 -15.13
C PHE A 129 11.07 -2.64 -15.99
N ILE A 130 12.25 -2.71 -15.36
CA ILE A 130 13.53 -2.94 -16.05
C ILE A 130 13.56 -4.32 -16.71
N ASP A 131 13.18 -5.38 -15.97
CA ASP A 131 13.11 -6.75 -16.51
C ASP A 131 12.21 -6.82 -17.76
N ALA A 132 11.05 -6.14 -17.72
CA ALA A 132 10.10 -6.11 -18.84
C ALA A 132 10.66 -5.36 -20.06
N GLY A 133 11.38 -4.26 -19.85
CA GLY A 133 12.05 -3.51 -20.92
C GLY A 133 13.13 -4.34 -21.63
N GLN A 134 13.93 -5.10 -20.87
CA GLN A 134 14.98 -5.95 -21.44
C GLN A 134 14.43 -7.08 -22.33
N ARG A 135 13.31 -7.72 -21.92
CA ARG A 135 12.67 -8.78 -22.73
C ARG A 135 12.16 -8.26 -24.07
N ARG A 136 11.61 -7.05 -24.10
CA ARG A 136 11.14 -6.43 -25.35
C ARG A 136 12.28 -6.17 -26.34
N HIS A 137 13.42 -5.72 -25.86
CA HIS A 137 14.60 -5.54 -26.70
C HIS A 137 15.16 -6.86 -27.23
N ALA A 138 15.05 -7.94 -26.46
CA ALA A 138 15.47 -9.28 -26.91
C ALA A 138 14.48 -9.91 -27.91
N GLU A 139 13.18 -9.57 -27.83
CA GLU A 139 12.11 -10.11 -28.68
C GLU A 139 11.87 -9.32 -29.98
N GLN A 140 12.58 -8.22 -30.23
CA GLN A 140 12.62 -7.59 -31.56
C GLN A 140 13.82 -8.16 -32.35
N PRO A 141 13.62 -9.14 -33.27
CA PRO A 141 14.67 -9.46 -34.22
C PRO A 141 14.84 -8.25 -35.14
N ALA A 142 16.09 -7.91 -35.43
CA ALA A 142 16.44 -6.94 -36.46
C ALA A 142 15.71 -7.32 -37.76
N LEU A 143 14.70 -6.53 -38.12
CA LEU A 143 14.13 -6.56 -39.46
C LEU A 143 15.22 -6.00 -40.39
N VAL A 144 15.97 -6.92 -41.00
CA VAL A 144 16.86 -6.68 -42.15
C VAL A 144 16.03 -6.80 -43.42
#